data_AF-A0A0F9QG59-F1
#
_entry.id   AF-A0A0F9QG59-F1
#
_cell.length_a   1.000
_cell.length_b   1.000
_cell.length_c   1.000
_cell.angle_alpha   90.00
_cell.angle_beta   90.00
_cell.angle_gamma   90.00
#
_symmetry.space_group_name_H-M   'P 1'
#
loop_
_entity.id
_entity.type
_entity.pdbx_description
1 polymer ?
#
loop_
_entity_poly.entity_id
_entity_poly.type
_entity_poly.pdbx_seq_one_letter_code
_entity_poly.pdbx_strand_id
1 'polypeptide(L)'
;MKYLNYLWNEWINLVSKYSNNKLLINNTLNDIEKCYSSSNRYYHNLSHIKFMLSEVENFRTVFDDFDSIRFSAWFHDIIYEANRSDNEERSTDMAETFLLNLNIPKLKF
;
A
#
# COMPACT_ATOMS: atom_id res chain seq x y z
N MET A 1 -4.25 -4.49 15.93
CA MET A 1 -5.11 -3.64 16.78
C MET A 1 -4.61 -2.19 16.95
N LYS A 2 -3.30 -1.91 17.16
CA LYS A 2 -2.81 -0.54 17.49
C LYS A 2 -2.75 0.46 16.32
N TYR A 3 -2.71 0.00 15.07
CA TYR A 3 -2.51 0.87 13.88
C TYR A 3 -3.60 0.76 12.81
N LEU A 4 -4.56 -0.16 12.98
CA LEU A 4 -5.55 -0.46 11.95
C LEU A 4 -6.41 0.75 11.61
N ASN A 5 -6.89 1.50 12.60
CA ASN A 5 -7.69 2.70 12.35
C ASN A 5 -6.90 3.77 11.59
N TYR A 6 -5.62 3.95 11.90
CA TYR A 6 -4.76 4.90 11.18
C TYR A 6 -4.57 4.47 9.73
N LEU A 7 -4.16 3.22 9.52
CA LEU A 7 -3.98 2.64 8.18
C LEU A 7 -5.26 2.67 7.35
N TRP A 8 -6.40 2.38 7.97
CA TRP A 8 -7.71 2.45 7.33
C TRP A 8 -8.07 3.86 6.89
N ASN A 9 -7.85 4.86 7.73
CA ASN A 9 -8.05 6.26 7.38
C ASN A 9 -7.11 6.70 6.26
N GLU A 10 -5.82 6.35 6.34
CA GLU A 10 -4.83 6.70 5.32
C GLU A 10 -5.18 6.10 3.95
N TRP A 11 -5.60 4.84 3.93
CA TRP A 11 -6.03 4.15 2.71
C TRP A 11 -7.27 4.81 2.10
N ILE A 12 -8.30 5.07 2.91
CA ILE A 12 -9.53 5.72 2.43
C ILE A 12 -9.24 7.12 1.92
N ASN A 13 -8.44 7.91 2.63
CA ASN A 13 -8.05 9.26 2.22
C ASN A 13 -7.29 9.27 0.89
N LEU A 14 -6.49 8.23 0.63
CA LEU A 14 -5.74 8.07 -0.62
C LEU A 14 -6.68 7.65 -1.77
N VAL A 15 -7.41 6.55 -1.59
CA VAL A 15 -8.15 5.90 -2.69
C VAL A 15 -9.46 6.60 -3.05
N SER A 16 -10.09 7.31 -2.09
CA SER A 16 -11.35 8.02 -2.36
C SER A 16 -11.20 9.17 -3.36
N LYS A 17 -9.96 9.57 -3.69
CA LYS A 17 -9.66 10.53 -4.76
C LYS A 17 -9.89 9.94 -6.16
N TYR A 18 -9.87 8.61 -6.28
CA TYR A 18 -9.86 7.88 -7.56
C TYR A 18 -11.05 6.93 -7.72
N SER A 19 -11.60 6.41 -6.62
CA SER A 19 -12.73 5.48 -6.64
C SER A 19 -13.75 5.79 -5.56
N ASN A 20 -15.03 5.65 -5.89
CA ASN A 20 -16.14 5.70 -4.93
C ASN A 20 -16.69 4.29 -4.60
N ASN A 21 -16.08 3.23 -5.14
CA ASN A 21 -16.52 1.85 -4.92
C ASN A 21 -16.06 1.37 -3.54
N LYS A 22 -16.86 1.64 -2.51
CA LYS A 22 -16.58 1.27 -1.11
C LYS A 22 -16.29 -0.22 -0.93
N LEU A 23 -16.98 -1.09 -1.67
CA LEU A 23 -16.77 -2.54 -1.57
C LEU A 23 -15.36 -2.90 -2.02
N LEU A 24 -14.93 -2.38 -3.18
CA LEU A 24 -13.60 -2.63 -3.69
C LEU A 24 -12.52 -2.04 -2.78
N ILE A 25 -12.70 -0.80 -2.31
CA ILE A 25 -11.76 -0.14 -1.39
C ILE A 25 -11.54 -0.98 -0.12
N ASN A 26 -12.62 -1.47 0.49
CA ASN A 26 -12.56 -2.27 1.71
C ASN A 26 -11.93 -3.64 1.44
N ASN A 27 -12.29 -4.30 0.34
CA ASN A 27 -11.72 -5.60 -0.02
C ASN A 27 -10.22 -5.50 -0.27
N THR A 28 -9.76 -4.49 -1.01
CA THR A 28 -8.32 -4.28 -1.24
C THR A 28 -7.57 -4.07 0.06
N LEU A 29 -8.10 -3.25 0.98
CA LEU A 29 -7.44 -3.05 2.27
C LEU A 29 -7.39 -4.32 3.11
N ASN A 30 -8.46 -5.12 3.10
CA ASN A 30 -8.47 -6.41 3.79
C ASN A 30 -7.42 -7.36 3.22
N ASP A 31 -7.20 -7.35 1.91
CA ASP A 31 -6.19 -8.19 1.26
C ASP A 31 -4.78 -7.72 1.58
N ILE A 32 -4.53 -6.40 1.58
CA ILE A 32 -3.28 -5.81 2.08
C ILE A 32 -3.06 -6.22 3.55
N GLU A 33 -4.07 -6.11 4.40
CA GLU A 33 -3.97 -6.46 5.82
C GLU A 33 -3.55 -7.93 6.01
N LYS A 34 -4.18 -8.85 5.26
CA LYS A 34 -3.83 -10.27 5.29
C LYS A 34 -2.38 -10.51 4.86
N CYS A 35 -1.94 -9.89 3.77
CA CYS A 35 -0.57 -10.04 3.28
C CYS A 35 0.46 -9.65 4.34
N TYR A 36 0.28 -8.49 4.97
CA TYR A 36 1.22 -7.97 5.98
C TYR A 36 1.03 -8.55 7.39
N SER A 37 -0.03 -9.33 7.62
CA SER A 37 -0.28 -10.01 8.90
C SER A 37 0.14 -11.49 8.89
N SER A 38 0.78 -11.96 7.81
CA SER A 38 1.30 -13.33 7.73
C SER A 38 2.29 -13.63 8.87
N SER A 39 2.23 -14.85 9.42
CA SER A 39 3.01 -15.26 10.59
C SER A 39 4.53 -15.23 10.40
N ASN A 40 5.00 -15.23 9.15
CA ASN A 40 6.42 -15.16 8.79
C ASN A 40 6.97 -13.72 8.66
N ARG A 41 6.16 -12.68 8.94
CA ARG A 41 6.54 -11.27 8.80
C ARG A 41 6.75 -10.58 10.15
N TYR A 42 7.98 -10.64 10.65
CA TYR A 42 8.35 -9.97 11.91
C TYR A 42 8.58 -8.46 11.75
N TYR A 43 9.23 -8.04 10.66
CA TYR A 43 9.53 -6.64 10.36
C TYR A 43 8.61 -6.07 9.28
N HIS A 44 8.55 -6.71 8.11
CA HIS A 44 7.73 -6.29 6.96
C HIS A 44 6.23 -6.56 7.17
N ASN A 45 5.65 -5.90 8.17
CA ASN A 45 4.25 -6.03 8.61
C ASN A 45 3.53 -4.67 8.64
N LEU A 46 2.32 -4.62 9.20
CA LEU A 46 1.52 -3.39 9.28
C LEU A 46 2.19 -2.25 10.04
N SER A 47 3.05 -2.55 11.03
CA SER A 47 3.80 -1.52 11.75
C SER A 47 4.83 -0.86 10.82
N HIS A 48 5.42 -1.61 9.90
CA HIS A 48 6.35 -1.11 8.89
C HIS A 48 5.64 -0.18 7.90
N ILE A 49 4.48 -0.57 7.36
CA ILE A 49 3.68 0.32 6.50
C ILE A 49 3.36 1.63 7.23
N LYS A 50 2.91 1.54 8.49
CA LYS A 50 2.59 2.71 9.30
C LYS A 50 3.81 3.62 9.50
N PHE A 51 5.00 3.05 9.68
CA PHE A 51 6.25 3.80 9.75
C PHE A 51 6.61 4.46 8.41
N MET A 52 6.59 3.71 7.31
CA MET A 52 6.87 4.22 5.97
C MET A 52 5.92 5.37 5.59
N LEU A 53 4.63 5.21 5.85
CA LEU A 53 3.63 6.26 5.62
C LEU A 53 3.91 7.52 6.45
N SER A 54 4.35 7.38 7.71
CA SER A 54 4.73 8.56 8.51
C SER A 54 6.00 9.25 8.02
N GLU A 55 6.94 8.49 7.45
CA GLU A 55 8.18 9.07 6.92
C GLU A 55 7.96 9.82 5.61
N VAL A 56 7.19 9.25 4.67
CA VAL A 56 6.92 9.91 3.38
C VAL A 56 6.20 11.25 3.54
N GLU A 57 5.41 11.41 4.60
CA GLU A 57 4.74 12.69 4.93
C GLU A 57 5.71 13.85 5.12
N ASN A 58 6.93 13.59 5.61
CA ASN A 58 7.96 14.61 5.75
C ASN A 58 8.44 15.18 4.40
N PHE A 59 8.16 14.50 3.29
CA PHE A 59 8.57 14.85 1.94
C PHE A 59 7.41 15.28 1.04
N ARG A 60 6.24 15.56 1.62
CA ARG A 60 5.02 15.91 0.89
C ARG A 60 5.22 17.04 -0.14
N THR A 61 6.04 18.03 0.18
CA THR A 61 6.29 19.20 -0.70
C THR A 61 7.43 18.96 -1.70
N VAL A 62 8.09 17.81 -1.65
CA VAL A 62 9.23 17.47 -2.53
C VAL A 62 8.76 16.75 -3.78
N PHE A 63 7.66 15.98 -3.68
CA PHE A 63 7.15 15.16 -4.77
C PHE A 63 5.96 15.83 -5.47
N ASP A 64 6.05 15.96 -6.80
CA ASP A 64 4.94 16.44 -7.62
C ASP A 64 3.75 15.48 -7.59
N ASP A 65 4.02 14.17 -7.58
CA ASP A 65 3.02 13.11 -7.46
C ASP A 65 3.15 12.37 -6.12
N PHE A 66 2.70 13.04 -5.07
CA PHE A 66 2.78 12.50 -3.72
C PHE A 66 1.87 11.28 -3.49
N ASP A 67 0.74 11.18 -4.22
CA ASP A 67 -0.15 10.02 -4.10
C ASP A 67 0.51 8.76 -4.68
N SER A 68 1.27 8.88 -5.78
CA SER A 68 2.10 7.78 -6.29
C SER A 68 3.07 7.26 -5.24
N ILE A 69 3.79 8.13 -4.53
CA ILE A 69 4.71 7.73 -3.44
C ILE A 69 3.98 7.01 -2.31
N ARG A 70 2.78 7.48 -1.95
CA ARG A 70 1.95 6.80 -0.93
C ARG A 70 1.52 5.42 -1.40
N PHE A 71 1.11 5.26 -2.67
CA PHE A 71 0.80 3.93 -3.22
C PHE A 71 2.04 3.01 -3.20
N SER A 72 3.22 3.50 -3.57
CA SER A 72 4.47 2.75 -3.46
C SER A 72 4.68 2.23 -2.05
N ALA A 73 4.48 3.08 -1.02
CA ALA A 73 4.66 2.69 0.37
C ALA A 73 3.71 1.56 0.79
N TRP A 74 2.47 1.54 0.31
CA TRP A 74 1.51 0.48 0.59
C TRP A 74 1.91 -0.87 -0.02
N PHE A 75 2.46 -0.85 -1.24
CA PHE A 75 2.67 -2.08 -2.02
C PHE A 75 4.10 -2.59 -2.04
N HIS A 76 5.13 -1.81 -1.69
CA HIS A 76 6.55 -2.19 -1.89
C HIS A 76 6.90 -3.61 -1.40
N ASP A 77 6.41 -3.98 -0.21
CA ASP A 77 6.65 -5.30 0.41
C ASP A 77 5.40 -6.19 0.49
N ILE A 78 4.38 -5.96 -0.35
CA ILE A 78 3.12 -6.72 -0.27
C ILE A 78 3.33 -8.22 -0.58
N ILE A 79 4.29 -8.54 -1.44
CA ILE A 79 4.83 -9.88 -1.63
C ILE A 79 6.13 -10.00 -0.84
N TYR A 80 6.23 -11.04 -0.01
CA TYR A 80 7.44 -11.30 0.79
C TYR A 80 7.64 -12.81 0.93
N GLU A 81 8.65 -13.31 0.23
CA GLU A 81 9.14 -14.68 0.33
C GLU A 81 10.66 -14.62 0.52
N ALA A 82 11.15 -15.02 1.69
CA ALA A 82 12.55 -14.80 2.09
C ALA A 82 13.60 -15.43 1.14
N ASN A 83 13.22 -16.46 0.38
CA ASN A 83 14.11 -17.17 -0.54
C ASN A 83 13.96 -16.71 -2.00
N ARG A 84 13.22 -15.63 -2.26
CA ARG A 84 13.00 -15.08 -3.60
C ARG A 84 13.67 -13.73 -3.76
N SER A 85 14.20 -13.50 -4.97
CA SER A 85 14.84 -12.25 -5.37
C SER A 85 13.91 -11.30 -6.13
N ASP A 86 12.72 -11.76 -6.54
CA ASP A 86 11.76 -11.04 -7.38
C ASP A 86 10.53 -10.55 -6.60
N ASN A 87 10.63 -10.45 -5.27
CA ASN A 87 9.53 -9.97 -4.43
C ASN A 87 9.08 -8.56 -4.85
N GLU A 88 10.01 -7.66 -5.12
CA GLU A 88 9.74 -6.27 -5.53
C GLU A 88 9.00 -6.17 -6.87
N GLU A 89 9.43 -6.96 -7.87
CA GLU A 89 8.77 -7.03 -9.18
C GLU A 89 7.33 -7.54 -9.03
N ARG A 90 7.14 -8.60 -8.25
CA ARG A 90 5.80 -9.16 -7.98
C ARG A 90 4.91 -8.23 -7.16
N SER A 91 5.50 -7.49 -6.21
CA SER A 91 4.81 -6.44 -5.48
C SER A 91 4.31 -5.34 -6.43
N THR A 92 5.12 -4.99 -7.43
CA THR A 92 4.76 -4.03 -8.47
C THR A 92 3.63 -4.55 -9.36
N ASP A 93 3.71 -5.80 -9.83
CA ASP A 93 2.64 -6.43 -10.63
C ASP A 93 1.29 -6.47 -9.88
N MET A 94 1.35 -6.78 -8.57
CA MET A 94 0.19 -6.77 -7.70
C MET A 94 -0.37 -5.35 -7.57
N ALA A 95 0.49 -4.35 -7.33
CA ALA A 95 0.09 -2.95 -7.27
C ALA A 95 -0.61 -2.50 -8.55
N GLU A 96 -0.03 -2.75 -9.72
CA GLU A 96 -0.62 -2.39 -11.01
C GLU A 96 -2.02 -2.99 -11.18
N THR A 97 -2.17 -4.28 -10.85
CA THR A 97 -3.47 -4.96 -10.90
C THR A 97 -4.52 -4.31 -10.00
N PHE A 98 -4.16 -3.97 -8.75
CA PHE A 98 -5.08 -3.31 -7.82
C PHE A 98 -5.45 -1.90 -8.26
N LEU A 99 -4.47 -1.11 -8.68
CA LEU A 99 -4.66 0.28 -9.06
C LEU A 99 -5.52 0.39 -10.31
N LEU A 100 -5.32 -0.48 -11.31
CA LEU A 100 -6.19 -0.58 -12.48
C LEU A 100 -7.63 -0.87 -12.10
N ASN A 101 -7.87 -1.81 -11.18
CA ASN A 101 -9.23 -2.13 -10.70
C ASN A 101 -9.89 -0.95 -9.98
N LEU A 102 -9.10 -0.10 -9.34
CA LEU A 102 -9.55 1.13 -8.68
C LEU A 102 -9.69 2.33 -9.63
N ASN A 103 -9.48 2.15 -10.94
CA ASN A 103 -9.41 3.21 -11.94
C ASN A 103 -8.33 4.27 -11.66
N ILE A 104 -7.27 3.88 -10.96
CA ILE A 104 -6.10 4.71 -10.71
C ILE A 104 -5.19 4.59 -11.93
N PRO A 105 -4.73 5.71 -12.53
CA PRO A 105 -3.78 5.67 -13.64
C PRO A 105 -2.50 4.94 -13.25
N LYS A 106 -1.81 4.36 -14.23
CA LYS A 106 -0.51 3.72 -14.00
C LYS A 106 0.45 4.71 -13.33
N LEU A 107 1.02 4.31 -12.21
CA LEU A 107 2.00 5.11 -11.49
C LEU A 107 3.25 5.28 -12.35
N LYS A 108 3.83 6.47 -12.33
CA LYS A 108 5.14 6.73 -12.91
C LYS A 108 6.15 6.63 -11.77
N PHE A 109 6.77 5.47 -11.64
CA PHE A 109 7.93 5.28 -10.78
C PHE A 109 9.19 5.80 -11.49
#